data_AF-A0A932K8J7-F1
#
_entry.id   AF-A0A932K8J7-F1
#
_cell.length_a   1.000
_cell.length_b   1.000
_cell.length_c   1.000
_cell.angle_alpha   90.00
_cell.angle_beta   90.00
_cell.angle_gamma   90.00
#
_symmetry.space_group_name_H-M   'P 1'
#
loop_
_entity.id
_entity.type
_entity.pdbx_description
1 polymer ?
#
loop_
_entity_poly.entity_id
_entity_poly.type
_entity_poly.pdbx_seq_one_letter_code
_entity_poly.pdbx_strand_id
1 'polypeptide(L)' 'MYRSPDLGVTWERVDRGVTPKSTMMAVALTARQPACVYCCTRDGEVFGTQDGGAAWHEYPLPQGTQEVRAIACG' A
#
# COMPACT_ATOMS: atom_id res chain seq x y z
N MET A 1 0.22 -8.81 0.69
CA MET A 1 -0.05 -7.97 1.88
C MET A 1 -1.07 -8.66 2.76
N TYR A 2 -0.82 -8.64 4.07
CA TYR A 2 -1.72 -9.17 5.08
C TYR A 2 -2.03 -8.08 6.10
N ARG A 3 -3.24 -8.14 6.65
CA ARG A 3 -3.71 -7.27 7.72
C ARG A 3 -4.12 -8.12 8.91
N SER A 4 -3.90 -7.61 10.11
CA SER A 4 -4.45 -8.18 11.32
C SER A 4 -5.30 -7.13 12.05
N PRO A 5 -6.58 -7.42 12.36
CA PRO A 5 -7.41 -6.53 13.17
C PRO A 5 -7.20 -6.71 14.68
N ASP A 6 -6.48 -7.74 15.10
CA ASP A 6 -6.41 -8.23 16.47
C ASP A 6 -4.96 -8.35 16.98
N LEU A 7 -4.11 -7.39 16.60
CA LEU A 7 -2.73 -7.27 17.06
C LEU A 7 -1.84 -8.48 16.72
N GLY A 8 -2.11 -9.13 15.59
CA GLY A 8 -1.32 -10.22 15.03
C GLY A 8 -1.79 -11.61 15.40
N VAL A 9 -2.94 -11.76 16.07
CA VAL A 9 -3.50 -13.06 16.43
C VAL A 9 -4.06 -13.78 15.19
N THR A 10 -4.80 -13.06 14.35
CA THR A 10 -5.28 -13.54 13.05
C THR A 10 -4.82 -12.62 11.93
N TRP A 11 -4.64 -13.20 10.75
CA TRP A 11 -4.18 -12.50 9.56
C TRP A 11 -5.09 -12.79 8.38
N GLU A 12 -5.51 -11.74 7.69
CA GLU A 12 -6.29 -11.82 6.46
C GLU A 12 -5.48 -11.26 5.28
N ARG A 13 -5.62 -11.90 4.12
CA ARG A 13 -4.96 -11.43 2.91
C ARG A 13 -5.78 -10.31 2.29
N VAL A 14 -5.17 -9.14 2.13
CA VAL A 14 -5.84 -7.93 1.65
C VAL A 14 -5.37 -7.45 0.28
N ASP A 15 -4.27 -7.97 -0.27
CA ASP A 15 -3.71 -7.54 -1.56
C ASP A 15 -4.44 -8.06 -2.82
N ARG A 16 -5.75 -8.30 -2.73
CA ARG A 16 -6.50 -8.82 -3.87
C ARG A 16 -6.46 -7.82 -5.03
N GLY A 17 -6.02 -8.29 -6.19
CA GLY A 17 -5.90 -7.48 -7.41
C GLY A 17 -4.60 -6.68 -7.55
N VAL A 18 -3.70 -6.71 -6.54
CA VAL A 18 -2.39 -6.05 -6.62
C VAL A 18 -1.36 -7.05 -7.14
N THR A 19 -0.78 -6.76 -8.30
CA THR A 19 0.33 -7.54 -8.88
C THR A 19 1.51 -6.61 -9.11
N PRO A 20 2.34 -6.36 -8.07
CA PRO A 20 3.46 -5.46 -8.20
C PRO A 20 4.52 -6.10 -9.10
N LYS A 21 5.15 -5.31 -9.98
CA LYS A 21 6.24 -5.75 -10.84
C LYS A 21 7.57 -5.87 -10.10
N SER A 22 7.67 -5.24 -8.93
CA SER A 22 8.87 -5.20 -8.11
C SER A 22 8.62 -5.43 -6.62
N THR A 23 9.69 -5.48 -5.83
CA THR A 23 9.61 -5.69 -4.38
C THR A 23 8.89 -4.52 -3.71
N MET A 24 7.91 -4.80 -2.85
CA MET A 24 7.26 -3.80 -2.00
C MET A 24 8.22 -3.32 -0.91
N MET A 25 8.46 -2.01 -0.82
CA MET A 25 9.51 -1.42 0.02
C MET A 25 9.01 -0.64 1.22
N ALA A 26 7.88 0.04 1.09
CA ALA A 26 7.31 0.82 2.18
C ALA A 26 5.81 0.68 2.24
N VAL A 27 5.27 0.87 3.44
CA VAL A 27 3.84 1.01 3.72
C VAL A 27 3.64 2.23 4.61
N ALA A 28 2.60 3.01 4.31
CA ALA A 28 2.22 4.20 5.03
C ALA A 28 0.73 4.16 5.35
N LEU A 29 0.37 4.62 6.54
CA LEU A 29 -0.99 4.65 7.07
C LEU A 29 -1.14 5.86 8.00
N THR A 30 -2.35 6.38 8.13
CA THR A 30 -2.66 7.55 8.98
C THR A 30 -3.67 7.19 10.07
N ALA A 31 -3.44 7.69 11.28
CA ALA A 31 -4.37 7.50 12.40
C ALA A 31 -5.72 8.23 12.18
N ARG A 32 -5.75 9.27 11.34
CA ARG A 32 -6.99 9.98 11.00
C ARG A 32 -7.92 9.15 10.11
N GLN A 33 -7.34 8.29 9.27
CA GLN A 33 -8.06 7.45 8.32
C GLN A 33 -7.43 6.06 8.31
N PRO A 34 -7.72 5.21 9.32
CA PRO A 34 -7.08 3.90 9.47
C PRO A 34 -7.45 2.90 8.37
N ALA A 35 -8.49 3.19 7.58
CA ALA A 35 -8.83 2.44 6.38
C ALA A 35 -7.94 2.79 5.17
N CYS A 36 -7.21 3.91 5.24
CA CYS A 36 -6.31 4.36 4.18
C CYS A 36 -4.91 3.80 4.39
N VAL A 37 -4.44 3.01 3.43
CA VAL A 37 -3.11 2.43 3.43
C VAL A 37 -2.51 2.60 2.04
N TYR A 38 -1.25 3.04 1.99
CA TYR A 38 -0.48 3.21 0.77
C TYR A 38 0.81 2.42 0.85
N CYS A 39 1.27 1.89 -0.27
CA CYS A 39 2.56 1.21 -0.37
C CYS A 39 3.25 1.54 -1.69
N CYS A 40 4.57 1.42 -1.69
CA CYS A 40 5.36 1.54 -2.92
C CYS A 40 6.23 0.32 -3.15
N THR A 41 6.55 0.10 -4.43
CA THR A 41 7.57 -0.84 -4.86
C THR A 41 8.89 -0.13 -5.12
N ARG A 42 9.98 -0.90 -5.14
CA ARG A 42 11.34 -0.42 -5.45
C ARG A 42 11.39 0.34 -6.79
N ASP A 43 10.67 -0.14 -7.79
CA ASP A 43 10.68 0.42 -9.15
C ASP A 43 9.61 1.49 -9.38
N GLY A 44 9.06 2.04 -8.28
CA GLY A 44 8.20 3.22 -8.33
C GLY A 44 6.73 2.95 -8.61
N GLU A 45 6.22 1.73 -8.41
CA GLU A 45 4.76 1.53 -8.41
C GLU A 45 4.21 1.96 -7.06
N VAL A 46 3.12 2.73 -7.05
CA VAL A 46 2.41 3.10 -5.82
C VAL A 46 1.02 2.48 -5.86
N PHE A 47 0.65 1.78 -4.79
CA PHE A 47 -0.68 1.23 -4.61
C PHE A 47 -1.30 1.81 -3.35
N GLY A 48 -2.63 1.93 -3.33
CA GLY A 48 -3.33 2.35 -2.13
C GLY A 48 -4.75 1.84 -2.06
N THR A 49 -5.26 1.80 -0.84
CA THR A 49 -6.63 1.46 -0.49
C THR A 49 -7.18 2.55 0.42
N GLN A 50 -8.49 2.76 0.36
CA GLN A 50 -9.24 3.66 1.24
C GLN A 50 -10.31 2.93 2.06
N ASP A 51 -10.43 1.61 1.88
CA ASP A 51 -11.50 0.77 2.42
C ASP A 51 -10.95 -0.39 3.26
N GLY A 52 -9.76 -0.22 3.85
CA GLY A 52 -9.14 -1.22 4.71
C GLY A 52 -8.56 -2.42 3.96
N GLY A 53 -8.33 -2.28 2.65
CA GLY A 53 -7.76 -3.31 1.80
C GLY A 53 -8.80 -4.20 1.12
N ALA A 54 -10.07 -3.76 1.04
CA ALA A 54 -11.08 -4.45 0.25
C ALA A 54 -10.87 -4.21 -1.26
N ALA A 55 -10.45 -3.01 -1.63
CA ALA A 55 -10.02 -2.64 -2.98
C ALA A 55 -8.70 -1.86 -2.98
N TRP A 56 -7.89 -2.10 -4.01
CA TRP A 56 -6.61 -1.44 -4.23
C TRP A 56 -6.58 -0.75 -5.58
N HIS A 57 -5.96 0.41 -5.62
CA HIS A 57 -5.79 1.24 -6.80
C HIS A 57 -4.30 1.53 -7.01
N GLU A 58 -3.87 1.53 -8.26
CA GLU A 58 -2.54 1.99 -8.66
C GLU A 58 -2.57 3.52 -8.82
N TYR A 59 -1.57 4.18 -8.26
CA TYR A 59 -1.37 5.62 -8.36
C TYR A 59 -0.16 5.90 -9.26
N PRO A 60 -0.38 6.25 -10.54
CA PRO A 60 0.72 6.47 -11.46
C PRO A 60 1.55 7.68 -11.04
N LEU A 61 2.87 7.51 -11.08
CA LEU A 61 3.81 8.58 -10.78
C LEU A 61 4.02 9.50 -11.99
N PRO A 62 4.49 10.75 -11.76
CA PRO A 62 4.94 11.62 -12.84
C PRO A 62 5.99 10.93 -13.72
N GLN A 63 5.90 11.16 -15.03
CA GLN A 63 6.84 10.59 -15.99
C GLN A 63 8.29 10.93 -15.61
N GLY A 64 9.16 9.90 -15.65
CA GLY A 64 10.58 10.01 -15.29
C GLY A 64 10.89 9.63 -13.84
N THR A 65 9.89 9.39 -12.99
CA THR A 65 10.13 8.86 -11.64
C THR A 65 10.46 7.37 -11.71
N GLN A 66 11.63 6.98 -11.24
CA GLN A 66 12.11 5.59 -11.30
C GLN A 66 12.14 4.89 -9.93
N GLU A 67 12.08 5.64 -8.83
CA GLU A 67 12.17 5.07 -7.48
C GLU A 67 11.28 5.86 -6.52
N VAL A 68 10.61 5.14 -5.61
CA VAL A 68 9.92 5.73 -4.46
C VAL A 68 10.54 5.17 -3.18
N ARG A 69 11.19 6.03 -2.41
CA ARG A 69 11.88 5.63 -1.17
C ARG A 69 11.01 5.68 0.08
N ALA A 70 10.04 6.57 0.08
CA ALA A 70 9.15 6.77 1.21
C ALA A 70 7.81 7.29 0.72
N ILE A 71 6.75 6.93 1.45
CA ILE A 71 5.42 7.50 1.30
C ILE A 71 5.01 8.05 2.67
N ALA A 72 4.32 9.19 2.67
CA ALA A 72 3.65 9.72 3.85
C ALA A 72 2.19 10.03 3.48
N CYS A 73 1.28 9.80 4.41
CA CYS A 73 -0.14 10.09 4.28
C CYS A 73 -0.56 11.02 5.44
N GLY A 74 -1.35 12.06 5.15
CA GLY A 74 -1.76 13.13 6.07
C GLY A 74 -3.13 12.91 6.70
#